data_AF-A0A6P1FMI8-F1
#
_entry.id   AF-A0A6P1FMI8-F1
#
_cell.length_a   1.000
_cell.length_b   1.000
_cell.length_c   1.000
_cell.angle_alpha   90.00
_cell.angle_beta   90.00
_cell.angle_gamma   90.00
#
_symmetry.space_group_name_H-M   'P 1'
#
loop_
_entity.id
_entity.type
_entity.pdbx_description
1 polymer ?
#
loop_
_entity_poly.entity_id
_entity_poly.type
_entity_poly.pdbx_seq_one_letter_code
_entity_poly.pdbx_strand_id
1 'polypeptide(L)' 'MLPDRRTPEVREARPGVFVLELRRTRRRPAEELGVLIRTGATWTVLGPEGVLSDVPSFHDAVAALRE' A
#
# COMPACT_ATOMS: atom_id res chain seq x y z
N MET A 1 -0.49 17.89 -22.32
CA MET A 1 -1.17 16.86 -21.50
C MET A 1 -0.36 16.68 -20.23
N LEU A 2 -0.92 16.95 -19.04
CA LEU A 2 -0.23 16.59 -17.79
C LEU A 2 -0.20 15.06 -17.64
N PRO A 3 0.88 14.47 -17.12
CA PRO A 3 0.91 13.04 -16.82
C PRO A 3 -0.16 12.71 -15.77
N ASP A 4 -0.89 11.63 -16.01
CA ASP A 4 -1.90 11.08 -15.07
C ASP A 4 -1.15 10.43 -13.89
N ARG A 5 -0.55 11.27 -13.03
CA ARG A 5 0.18 10.82 -11.85
C ARG A 5 -0.84 10.38 -10.80
N ARG A 6 -0.98 9.07 -10.63
CA ARG A 6 -1.73 8.48 -9.51
C ARG A 6 -0.88 8.62 -8.25
N THR A 7 -1.40 9.33 -7.25
CA THR A 7 -0.79 9.40 -5.92
C THR A 7 -1.26 8.19 -5.11
N PRO A 8 -0.34 7.36 -4.58
CA PRO A 8 -0.69 6.34 -3.60
C PRO A 8 -1.19 6.99 -2.31
N GLU A 9 -2.28 6.47 -1.76
CA GLU A 9 -2.80 6.86 -0.45
C GLU A 9 -2.81 5.66 0.48
N VAL A 10 -2.46 5.88 1.74
CA VAL A 10 -2.54 4.88 2.80
C VAL A 10 -3.76 5.17 3.65
N ARG A 11 -4.63 4.16 3.81
CA ARG A 11 -5.83 4.23 4.64
C ARG A 11 -5.78 3.15 5.70
N GLU A 12 -6.03 3.50 6.96
CA GLU A 12 -6.22 2.51 8.02
C GLU A 12 -7.63 1.91 7.90
N ALA A 13 -7.71 0.61 7.62
CA ALA A 13 -8.98 -0.12 7.46
C ALA A 13 -9.47 -0.68 8.80
N ARG A 14 -8.53 -1.07 9.67
CA ARG A 14 -8.74 -1.54 11.05
C ARG A 14 -7.50 -1.17 11.88
N PRO A 15 -7.58 -1.15 13.21
CA PRO A 15 -6.40 -0.89 14.05
C PRO A 15 -5.22 -1.78 13.65
N GLY A 16 -4.14 -1.17 13.15
CA GLY A 16 -2.94 -1.88 12.73
C GLY A 16 -2.99 -2.53 11.34
N VAL A 17 -4.08 -2.35 10.57
CA VAL A 17 -4.22 -2.84 9.19
C VAL A 17 -4.43 -1.66 8.25
N PHE A 18 -3.52 -1.49 7.31
CA PHE A 18 -3.47 -0.36 6.41
C PHE A 18 -3.53 -0.84 4.97
N VAL A 19 -4.37 -0.22 4.16
CA VAL A 19 -4.51 -0.50 2.73
C VAL A 19 -3.80 0.60 1.97
N LEU A 20 -2.91 0.21 1.05
CA LEU A 20 -2.31 1.13 0.09
C LEU A 20 -3.12 1.05 -1.20
N GLU A 21 -3.69 2.16 -1.62
CA GLU A 21 -4.51 2.25 -2.83
C GLU A 21 -4.07 3.41 -3.73
N LEU A 22 -4.10 3.19 -5.04
CA LEU A 22 -4.01 4.26 -6.02
C LEU A 22 -5.39 4.88 -6.18
N ARG A 23 -5.46 6.19 -5.97
CA ARG A 23 -6.72 6.91 -6.13
C ARG A 23 -7.29 6.76 -7.54
N ARG A 24 -8.62 6.68 -7.58
CA ARG A 24 -9.40 6.81 -8.81
C ARG A 24 -9.05 8.13 -9.51
N THR A 25 -8.79 8.06 -10.81
CA THR A 25 -8.68 9.26 -11.65
C THR A 25 -9.91 9.35 -12.56
N ARG A 26 -9.99 10.41 -13.39
CA ARG A 26 -11.08 10.54 -14.36
C ARG A 26 -11.09 9.41 -15.39
N ARG A 27 -9.94 8.74 -15.61
CA ARG A 27 -9.73 7.74 -16.66
C ARG A 27 -9.61 6.31 -16.15
N ARG A 28 -9.37 6.11 -14.85
CA ARG A 28 -9.11 4.79 -14.26
C ARG A 28 -9.78 4.65 -12.89
N PRO A 29 -10.34 3.48 -12.55
CA PRO A 29 -10.86 3.21 -11.22
C PRO A 29 -9.75 3.23 -10.15
N ALA A 30 -10.15 3.22 -8.88
CA ALA A 30 -9.20 3.01 -7.78
C ALA A 30 -8.63 1.58 -7.87
N GLU A 31 -7.40 1.40 -7.42
CA GLU A 31 -6.67 0.14 -7.48
C GLU A 31 -6.00 -0.11 -6.13
N GLU A 32 -6.28 -1.24 -5.50
CA GLU A 32 -5.56 -1.67 -4.29
C GLU A 32 -4.18 -2.21 -4.70
N LEU A 33 -3.13 -1.66 -4.10
CA LEU A 33 -1.75 -2.11 -4.30
C LEU A 33 -1.37 -3.20 -3.31
N GLY A 34 -1.94 -3.17 -2.11
CA GLY A 34 -1.74 -4.19 -1.10
C GLY A 34 -2.07 -3.73 0.31
N VAL A 35 -1.76 -4.58 1.27
CA VAL A 35 -2.08 -4.41 2.69
C VAL A 35 -0.79 -4.43 3.50
N LEU A 36 -0.68 -3.49 4.43
CA LEU A 36 0.36 -3.43 5.44
C LEU A 36 -0.26 -3.78 6.79
N ILE A 37 0.29 -4.80 7.45
CA ILE A 37 -0.16 -5.23 8.77
C ILE A 37 0.93 -4.92 9.77
N ARG A 38 0.60 -4.12 10.80
CA ARG A 38 1.51 -3.84 11.91
C ARG A 38 1.38 -4.93 12.98
N THR A 39 2.41 -5.74 13.13
CA THR A 39 2.53 -6.76 14.19
C THR A 39 3.61 -6.34 15.18
N GLY A 40 3.21 -5.63 16.24
CA GLY A 40 4.16 -5.09 17.22
C GLY A 40 5.09 -4.04 16.60
N ALA A 41 6.38 -4.38 16.48
CA ALA A 41 7.42 -3.50 15.93
C ALA A 41 7.69 -3.73 14.44
N THR A 42 7.07 -4.73 13.81
CA THR A 42 7.28 -5.07 12.40
C THR A 42 6.05 -4.77 11.57
N TRP A 43 6.28 -4.63 10.27
CA TRP A 43 5.30 -4.46 9.22
C TRP A 43 5.36 -5.66 8.28
N THR A 44 4.28 -6.42 8.22
CA THR A 44 4.09 -7.45 7.21
C THR A 44 3.43 -6.84 5.99
N VAL A 45 4.04 -7.04 4.83
CA VAL A 45 3.60 -6.52 3.54
C VAL A 45 2.91 -7.64 2.77
N LEU A 46 1.64 -7.43 2.44
CA LEU A 46 0.84 -8.33 1.61
C LEU A 46 0.55 -7.65 0.28
N GLY A 47 1.10 -8.19 -0.80
CA GLY A 47 0.74 -7.83 -2.16
C GLY A 47 -0.44 -8.67 -2.67
N PRO A 48 -0.87 -8.44 -3.92
CA PRO A 48 -1.95 -9.21 -4.55
C PRO A 48 -1.64 -10.70 -4.66
N GLU A 49 -0.35 -11.05 -4.80
CA GLU A 49 0.13 -12.42 -4.95
C GLU A 49 0.48 -13.11 -3.62
N GLY A 50 0.30 -12.42 -2.48
CA GLY A 50 0.58 -12.95 -1.14
C GLY A 50 1.59 -12.13 -0.34
N VAL A 51 2.29 -12.78 0.60
CA VAL A 51 3.27 -12.11 1.47
C VAL A 51 4.50 -11.72 0.66
N LEU A 52 4.84 -10.43 0.69
CA LEU A 52 6.03 -9.89 0.00
C LEU A 52 7.22 -9.80 0.94
N SER A 53 7.05 -9.22 2.12
CA SER A 53 8.16 -8.97 3.06
C SER A 53 7.70 -8.68 4.49
N ASP A 54 8.62 -8.83 5.44
CA ASP A 54 8.49 -8.34 6.81
C ASP A 54 9.62 -7.33 7.08
N VAL A 55 9.25 -6.09 7.41
CA VAL A 55 10.21 -4.98 7.57
C VAL A 55 9.95 -4.18 8.84
N PRO A 56 10.98 -3.59 9.48
CA PRO A 56 10.81 -2.83 10.73
C PRO A 56 10.28 -1.41 10.50
N SER A 57 10.28 -0.92 9.26
CA SER A 57 9.98 0.46 8.90
C SER A 57 8.73 0.55 8.03
N PHE A 58 7.83 1.47 8.38
CA PHE A 58 6.66 1.77 7.54
C PHE A 58 7.05 2.25 6.14
N HIS A 59 8.11 3.04 6.02
CA HIS A 59 8.56 3.55 4.72
C HIS A 59 9.00 2.41 3.80
N ASP A 60 9.74 1.44 4.33
CA ASP A 60 10.23 0.29 3.57
C ASP A 60 9.07 -0.64 3.20
N ALA A 61 8.06 -0.73 4.08
CA ALA A 61 6.83 -1.49 3.83
C ALA A 61 6.05 -0.92 2.64
N VAL A 62 5.92 0.41 2.58
CA VAL A 62 5.29 1.11 1.44
C VAL A 62 6.12 0.97 0.17
N ALA A 63 7.46 1.02 0.27
CA ALA A 63 8.34 0.84 -0.87
C ALA A 63 8.19 -0.56 -1.50
N ALA A 64 8.06 -1.60 -0.68
CA ALA A 64 7.87 -2.98 -1.13
C ALA A 64 6.56 -3.22 -1.91
N LEU A 65 5.54 -2.37 -1.76
CA LEU A 65 4.30 -2.43 -2.56
C LEU A 65 4.37 -1.66 -3.88
N ARG A 66 5.49 -0.97 -4.14
CA ARG A 66 5.68 -0.11 -5.33
C ARG A 66 6.68 -0.67 -6.33
N GLU A 67 7.47 -1.68 -5.95
CA GLU A 67 8.37 -2.43 -6.83
C GLU A 67 7.61 -3.45 -7.68
#